data_AF-A0A452ILB4-F1
#
_entry.id   AF-A0A452ILB4-F1
#
_cell.length_a   1.000
_cell.length_b   1.000
_cell.length_c   1.000
_cell.angle_alpha   90.00
_cell.angle_beta   90.00
_cell.angle_gamma   90.00
#
_symmetry.space_group_name_H-M   'P 1'
#
loop_
_entity.id
_entity.type
_entity.pdbx_description
1 polymer ?
#
loop_
_entity_poly.entity_id
_entity_poly.type
_entity_poly.pdbx_seq_one_letter_code
_entity_poly.pdbx_strand_id
1 'polypeptide(L)'
;TLLLSPPAAGFTPNSTEQRVLLLVASDVDALCACKILQALFQCDHVQYTLVPVSGWQELETAFLEHKDQFQYFVLINCGANVDLLEILQPEEDTFFFICDTHRPINVVNVYNETQIKLLVKQDDDFEIPAYDDIFRDEEEDEDDSGNESDGSEPSGKRKRFEEVCFLQ
;
A
#
# COMPACT_ATOMS: atom_id res chain seq x y z
N THR A 1 0.86 -8.75 -26.09
CA THR A 1 -0.21 -7.82 -25.67
C THR A 1 -0.38 -7.95 -24.18
N LEU A 2 0.06 -6.97 -23.40
CA LEU A 2 -0.32 -6.88 -21.99
C LEU A 2 -1.82 -6.57 -21.99
N LEU A 3 -2.64 -7.62 -22.01
CA LEU A 3 -4.07 -7.46 -21.77
C LEU A 3 -4.22 -7.09 -20.31
N LEU A 4 -4.27 -5.79 -20.02
CA LEU A 4 -4.96 -5.25 -18.85
C LEU A 4 -6.42 -5.70 -18.97
N SER A 5 -6.66 -6.96 -18.62
CA SER A 5 -7.98 -7.57 -18.66
C SER A 5 -8.71 -7.02 -17.45
N PRO A 6 -9.87 -6.35 -17.60
CA PRO A 6 -10.65 -5.97 -16.43
C PRO A 6 -11.00 -7.24 -15.64
N PRO A 7 -11.02 -7.17 -14.29
CA PRO A 7 -11.46 -8.30 -13.48
C PRO A 7 -12.88 -8.69 -13.91
N ALA A 8 -13.07 -9.99 -14.14
CA ALA A 8 -14.27 -10.52 -14.76
C ALA A 8 -15.48 -10.44 -13.82
N ALA A 9 -16.26 -9.36 -13.91
CA ALA A 9 -17.66 -9.30 -13.47
C ALA A 9 -18.42 -8.18 -14.21
N GLY A 10 -19.20 -8.57 -15.22
CA GLY A 10 -20.36 -7.82 -15.76
C GLY A 10 -20.24 -6.30 -15.94
N PHE A 11 -19.48 -5.83 -16.95
CA PHE A 11 -19.47 -4.42 -17.32
C PHE A 11 -20.43 -4.14 -18.49
N THR A 12 -21.38 -3.24 -18.28
CA THR A 12 -22.30 -2.70 -19.29
C THR A 12 -21.59 -1.70 -20.22
N PRO A 13 -22.07 -1.48 -21.46
CA PRO A 13 -21.39 -0.65 -22.44
C PRO A 13 -21.69 0.83 -22.19
N ASN A 14 -21.15 1.40 -21.11
CA ASN A 14 -20.81 2.81 -21.05
C ASN A 14 -19.28 2.86 -21.10
N SER A 15 -18.74 2.97 -22.32
CA SER A 15 -17.31 2.97 -22.61
C SER A 15 -16.65 4.19 -21.96
N THR A 16 -16.34 4.12 -20.66
CA THR A 16 -15.30 4.94 -20.06
C THR A 16 -14.00 4.47 -20.69
N GLU A 17 -13.39 5.31 -21.51
CA GLU A 17 -12.05 5.05 -22.04
C GLU A 17 -11.12 4.88 -20.83
N GLN A 18 -10.68 3.65 -20.58
CA GLN A 18 -9.84 3.31 -19.43
C GLN A 18 -8.49 4.02 -19.62
N ARG A 19 -8.29 5.11 -18.88
CA ARG A 19 -7.08 5.92 -18.93
C ARG A 19 -6.12 5.47 -17.83
N VAL A 20 -4.83 5.40 -18.16
CA VAL A 20 -3.77 4.99 -17.24
C VAL A 20 -2.97 6.20 -16.78
N LEU A 21 -2.71 6.34 -15.48
CA LEU A 21 -1.72 7.28 -14.96
C LEU A 21 -0.38 6.55 -14.83
N LEU A 22 0.63 7.05 -15.54
CA LEU A 22 1.97 6.49 -15.55
C LEU A 22 2.90 7.38 -14.70
N LEU A 23 3.21 6.92 -13.50
CA LEU A 23 4.12 7.56 -12.55
C LEU A 23 5.52 6.97 -12.74
N VAL A 24 6.50 7.81 -13.10
CA VAL A 24 7.83 7.33 -13.51
C VAL A 24 8.91 8.00 -12.68
N ALA A 25 9.74 7.21 -12.01
CA ALA A 25 10.88 7.71 -11.26
C ALA A 25 11.91 8.44 -12.15
N SER A 26 12.64 9.40 -11.57
CA SER A 26 13.64 10.23 -12.26
C SER A 26 15.02 9.54 -12.41
N ASP A 27 15.06 8.29 -12.87
CA ASP A 27 16.29 7.54 -13.14
C ASP A 27 16.32 6.89 -14.53
N VAL A 28 17.50 6.42 -14.94
CA VAL A 28 17.74 5.90 -16.30
C VAL A 28 16.95 4.62 -16.57
N ASP A 29 16.83 3.73 -15.58
CA ASP A 29 16.12 2.46 -15.74
C ASP A 29 14.62 2.72 -15.94
N ALA A 30 14.05 3.60 -15.12
CA ALA A 30 12.66 4.04 -15.23
C ALA A 30 12.36 4.68 -16.59
N LEU A 31 13.26 5.53 -17.09
CA LEU A 31 13.11 6.15 -18.42
C LEU A 31 13.17 5.11 -19.54
N CYS A 32 14.07 4.13 -19.46
CA CYS A 32 14.16 3.04 -20.43
C CYS A 32 12.90 2.18 -20.44
N ALA A 33 12.44 1.73 -19.27
CA ALA A 33 11.21 0.96 -19.13
C ALA A 33 9.98 1.75 -19.60
N CYS A 34 9.87 3.02 -19.22
CA CYS A 34 8.83 3.93 -19.67
C CYS A 34 8.79 4.02 -21.20
N LYS A 35 9.93 4.17 -21.88
CA LYS A 35 9.96 4.26 -23.35
C LYS A 35 9.44 3.00 -24.04
N ILE A 36 9.77 1.83 -23.50
CA ILE A 36 9.25 0.56 -24.00
C ILE A 36 7.73 0.51 -23.80
N LEU A 37 7.24 0.86 -22.61
CA LEU A 37 5.81 0.85 -22.31
C LEU A 37 5.03 1.85 -23.16
N GLN A 38 5.55 3.06 -23.38
CA GLN A 38 4.97 4.07 -24.26
C GLN A 38 4.81 3.54 -25.69
N ALA A 39 5.80 2.82 -26.22
CA ALA A 39 5.71 2.21 -27.55
C ALA A 39 4.61 1.14 -27.62
N LEU A 40 4.45 0.34 -26.56
CA LEU A 40 3.36 -0.65 -26.47
C LEU A 40 1.98 0.04 -26.40
N PHE A 41 1.84 1.05 -25.56
CA PHE A 41 0.60 1.85 -25.46
C PHE A 41 0.24 2.50 -26.79
N GLN A 42 1.23 2.96 -27.57
CA GLN A 42 1.00 3.52 -28.90
C GLN A 42 0.47 2.47 -29.88
N CYS A 43 1.03 1.26 -29.87
CA CYS A 43 0.57 0.15 -30.72
C CYS A 43 -0.87 -0.27 -30.40
N ASP A 44 -1.23 -0.26 -29.12
CA ASP A 44 -2.53 -0.73 -28.63
C ASP A 44 -3.55 0.42 -28.44
N HIS A 45 -3.21 1.65 -28.85
CA HIS A 45 -4.04 2.86 -28.68
C HIS A 45 -4.52 3.12 -27.24
N VAL A 46 -3.70 2.77 -26.26
CA VAL A 46 -3.98 2.99 -24.83
C VAL A 46 -3.84 4.47 -24.52
N GLN A 47 -4.86 5.05 -23.88
CA GLN A 47 -4.81 6.42 -23.39
C GLN A 47 -4.09 6.47 -22.03
N TYR A 48 -3.07 7.32 -21.93
CA TYR A 48 -2.33 7.47 -20.68
C TYR A 48 -1.88 8.92 -20.44
N THR A 49 -1.60 9.24 -19.18
CA THR A 49 -0.91 10.46 -18.77
C THR A 49 0.42 10.08 -18.16
N LEU A 50 1.51 10.69 -18.62
CA LEU A 50 2.84 10.49 -18.06
C LEU A 50 3.15 11.59 -17.04
N VAL A 51 3.46 11.21 -15.81
CA VAL A 51 3.86 12.11 -14.73
C VAL A 51 5.20 11.63 -14.16
N PRO A 52 6.31 12.36 -14.42
CA PRO A 52 7.58 12.06 -13.77
C PRO A 52 7.52 12.43 -12.28
N VAL A 53 8.15 11.62 -11.43
CA VAL A 53 8.22 11.83 -9.98
C VAL A 53 9.65 11.62 -9.48
N SER A 54 10.15 12.57 -8.71
CA SER A 54 11.53 12.55 -8.19
C SER A 54 11.65 11.88 -6.82
N GLY A 55 10.52 11.60 -6.18
CA GLY A 55 10.46 10.95 -4.87
C GLY A 55 9.03 10.85 -4.34
N TRP A 56 8.93 10.39 -3.09
CA TRP A 56 7.65 10.08 -2.46
C TRP A 56 6.66 11.27 -2.42
N GLN A 57 7.14 12.45 -2.03
CA GLN A 57 6.29 13.64 -1.91
C GLN A 57 5.62 14.03 -3.25
N GLU A 58 6.36 13.92 -4.35
CA GLU A 58 5.84 14.20 -5.69
C GLU A 58 4.87 13.10 -6.15
N LEU A 59 5.14 11.84 -5.80
CA LEU A 59 4.24 10.71 -6.07
C LEU A 59 2.90 10.89 -5.37
N GLU A 60 2.90 11.17 -4.08
CA GLU A 60 1.71 11.39 -3.27
C GLU A 60 0.90 12.58 -3.80
N THR A 61 1.57 13.70 -4.09
CA THR A 61 0.93 14.88 -4.69
C THR A 61 0.29 14.54 -6.03
N ALA A 62 1.02 13.86 -6.92
CA ALA A 62 0.51 13.46 -8.22
C ALA A 62 -0.68 12.51 -8.11
N PHE A 63 -0.66 11.58 -7.15
CA PHE A 63 -1.79 10.69 -6.87
C PHE A 63 -3.01 11.49 -6.44
N LEU A 64 -2.89 12.37 -5.44
CA LEU A 64 -4.01 13.16 -4.92
C LEU A 64 -4.65 14.06 -6.00
N GLU A 65 -3.85 14.62 -6.91
CA GLU A 65 -4.34 15.44 -8.02
C GLU A 65 -5.14 14.64 -9.07
N HIS A 66 -4.91 13.33 -9.17
CA HIS A 66 -5.43 12.50 -10.25
C HIS A 66 -6.36 11.36 -9.78
N LYS A 67 -6.43 11.05 -8.50
CA LYS A 67 -7.18 9.88 -7.96
C LYS A 67 -8.65 9.82 -8.36
N ASP A 68 -9.30 10.96 -8.54
CA ASP A 68 -10.73 11.00 -8.91
C ASP A 68 -10.96 10.81 -10.43
N GLN A 69 -9.89 10.82 -11.24
CA GLN A 69 -9.94 10.73 -12.70
C GLN A 69 -9.41 9.39 -13.23
N PHE A 70 -8.67 8.64 -12.42
CA PHE A 70 -7.97 7.42 -12.82
C PHE A 70 -8.24 6.31 -11.82
N GLN A 71 -8.55 5.12 -12.34
CA GLN A 71 -8.60 3.88 -11.55
C GLN A 71 -7.32 3.05 -11.72
N TYR A 72 -6.55 3.29 -12.78
CA TYR A 72 -5.38 2.48 -13.14
C TYR A 72 -4.10 3.31 -13.04
N PHE A 73 -3.23 2.92 -12.12
CA PHE A 73 -1.93 3.54 -11.88
C PHE A 73 -0.82 2.55 -12.23
N VAL A 74 0.14 2.97 -13.03
CA VAL A 74 1.37 2.22 -13.30
C VAL A 74 2.53 3.01 -12.71
N LEU A 75 3.26 2.39 -11.79
CA LEU A 75 4.43 2.95 -11.14
C LEU A 75 5.68 2.27 -11.72
N ILE A 76 6.61 3.07 -12.25
CA ILE A 76 7.88 2.60 -12.77
C ILE A 76 9.00 3.06 -11.86
N ASN A 77 9.71 2.08 -11.30
CA ASN A 77 10.85 2.20 -10.39
C ASN A 77 10.57 3.02 -9.12
N CYS A 78 9.33 2.94 -8.62
CA CYS A 78 8.91 3.54 -7.37
C CYS A 78 7.73 2.78 -6.74
N GLY A 79 7.58 2.92 -5.41
CA GLY A 79 6.40 2.49 -4.66
C GLY A 79 6.42 1.07 -4.10
N ALA A 80 7.38 0.21 -4.45
CA ALA A 80 7.36 -1.17 -3.94
C ALA A 80 7.83 -1.30 -2.48
N ASN A 81 8.68 -0.39 -2.00
CA ASN A 81 9.38 -0.49 -0.70
C ASN A 81 8.64 0.16 0.49
N VAL A 82 7.43 0.68 0.27
CA VAL A 82 6.58 1.30 1.29
C VAL A 82 5.20 0.65 1.29
N ASP A 83 4.45 0.74 2.39
CA ASP A 83 3.04 0.33 2.38
C ASP A 83 2.25 1.33 1.54
N LEU A 84 1.98 0.97 0.28
CA LEU A 84 1.44 1.93 -0.68
C LEU A 84 -0.01 2.28 -0.37
N LEU A 85 -0.79 1.33 0.14
CA LEU A 85 -2.21 1.50 0.43
C LEU A 85 -2.42 2.29 1.72
N GLU A 86 -1.59 2.06 2.75
CA GLU A 86 -1.63 2.84 3.99
C GLU A 86 -1.40 4.32 3.71
N ILE A 87 -0.40 4.65 2.86
CA ILE A 87 -0.02 6.04 2.65
C ILE A 87 -0.95 6.75 1.66
N LEU A 88 -1.31 6.10 0.54
CA LEU A 88 -2.14 6.76 -0.48
C LEU A 88 -3.63 6.76 -0.17
N GLN A 89 -4.10 5.84 0.68
CA GLN A 89 -5.53 5.66 1.02
C GLN A 89 -6.45 5.72 -0.22
N PRO A 90 -6.22 4.87 -1.23
CA PRO A 90 -6.99 4.88 -2.46
C PRO A 90 -8.41 4.32 -2.26
N GLU A 91 -9.31 4.62 -3.20
CA GLU A 91 -10.62 3.95 -3.28
C GLU A 91 -10.43 2.45 -3.61
N GLU A 92 -11.37 1.60 -3.18
CA GLU A 92 -11.27 0.13 -3.34
C GLU A 92 -11.17 -0.34 -4.81
N ASP A 93 -11.67 0.46 -5.75
CA ASP A 93 -11.64 0.19 -7.20
C ASP A 93 -10.39 0.77 -7.91
N THR A 94 -9.41 1.25 -7.14
CA THR A 94 -8.13 1.71 -7.66
C THR A 94 -7.10 0.58 -7.69
N PHE A 95 -6.40 0.44 -8.82
CA PHE A 95 -5.40 -0.60 -9.07
C PHE A 95 -4.02 0.01 -9.34
N PHE A 96 -3.00 -0.56 -8.70
CA PHE A 96 -1.59 -0.19 -8.85
C PHE A 96 -0.79 -1.32 -9.46
N PHE A 97 -0.18 -1.06 -10.61
CA PHE A 97 0.79 -1.93 -11.25
C PHE A 97 2.18 -1.40 -10.97
N ILE A 98 2.96 -2.13 -10.18
CA ILE A 98 4.26 -1.65 -9.69
C ILE A 98 5.37 -2.44 -10.38
N CYS A 99 6.16 -1.77 -11.22
CA CYS A 99 7.37 -2.31 -11.82
C CYS A 99 8.58 -1.61 -11.18
N ASP A 100 9.05 -2.14 -10.06
CA ASP A 100 10.07 -1.49 -9.24
C ASP A 100 11.20 -2.45 -8.85
N THR A 101 12.44 -1.98 -9.00
CA THR A 101 13.66 -2.74 -8.72
C THR A 101 14.15 -2.59 -7.29
N HIS A 102 13.60 -1.64 -6.52
CA HIS A 102 13.98 -1.45 -5.13
C HIS A 102 13.66 -2.69 -4.28
N ARG A 103 14.57 -3.03 -3.37
CA ARG A 103 14.45 -4.12 -2.42
C ARG A 103 14.86 -3.64 -1.02
N PRO A 104 14.26 -4.15 0.07
CA PRO A 104 13.17 -5.13 0.08
C PRO A 104 11.83 -4.55 -0.38
N ILE A 105 10.95 -5.40 -0.90
CA ILE A 105 9.55 -5.03 -1.18
C ILE A 105 8.79 -5.04 0.15
N ASN A 106 7.90 -4.07 0.36
CA ASN A 106 7.04 -4.05 1.52
C ASN A 106 6.12 -5.29 1.51
N VAL A 107 6.08 -6.03 2.61
CA VAL A 107 5.34 -7.29 2.72
C VAL A 107 3.82 -7.12 2.52
N VAL A 108 3.26 -5.97 2.89
CA VAL A 108 1.83 -5.67 2.66
C VAL A 108 1.55 -5.61 1.17
N ASN A 109 2.44 -4.99 0.38
CA ASN A 109 2.32 -4.96 -1.08
C ASN A 109 2.42 -6.36 -1.70
N VAL A 110 3.23 -7.26 -1.10
CA VAL A 110 3.39 -8.64 -1.58
C VAL A 110 2.13 -9.46 -1.37
N TYR A 111 1.53 -9.35 -0.18
CA TYR A 111 0.35 -10.14 0.19
C TYR A 111 -0.97 -9.51 -0.29
N ASN A 112 -0.96 -8.26 -0.76
CA ASN A 112 -2.15 -7.64 -1.31
C ASN A 112 -2.45 -8.17 -2.73
N GLU A 113 -3.48 -9.02 -2.84
CA GLU A 113 -3.94 -9.56 -4.13
C GLU A 113 -5.09 -8.76 -4.76
N THR A 114 -5.58 -7.69 -4.11
CA THR A 114 -6.75 -6.93 -4.58
C THR A 114 -6.34 -5.76 -5.48
N GLN A 115 -5.63 -4.79 -4.92
CA GLN A 115 -5.32 -3.51 -5.57
C GLN A 115 -3.89 -3.44 -6.08
N ILE A 116 -2.95 -4.12 -5.42
CA ILE A 116 -1.53 -4.13 -5.80
C ILE A 116 -1.25 -5.28 -6.78
N LYS A 117 -0.53 -4.97 -7.86
CA LYS A 117 -0.05 -5.90 -8.88
C LYS A 117 1.45 -5.68 -9.10
N LEU A 118 2.28 -6.48 -8.44
CA LEU A 118 3.73 -6.44 -8.61
C LEU A 118 4.14 -7.04 -9.97
N LEU A 119 4.79 -6.23 -10.81
CA LEU A 119 5.34 -6.62 -12.11
C LEU A 119 6.81 -7.01 -11.95
N VAL A 120 7.03 -8.08 -11.20
CA VAL A 120 8.36 -8.62 -10.89
C VAL A 120 8.58 -9.97 -11.56
N LYS A 121 9.85 -10.38 -11.69
CA LYS A 121 10.17 -11.70 -12.25
C LYS A 121 9.80 -12.79 -11.23
N GLN A 122 9.30 -13.92 -11.72
CA GLN A 122 8.91 -15.06 -10.87
C GLN A 122 10.11 -15.69 -10.15
N ASP A 123 11.31 -15.52 -10.70
CA ASP A 123 12.56 -16.08 -10.14
C ASP A 123 13.26 -15.10 -9.18
N ASP A 124 12.70 -13.92 -8.92
CA ASP A 124 13.26 -13.02 -7.90
C ASP A 124 12.98 -13.65 -6.52
N ASP A 125 14.04 -14.09 -5.84
CA ASP A 125 13.95 -14.61 -4.47
C ASP A 125 13.83 -13.43 -3.50
N PHE A 126 12.61 -13.17 -3.06
CA PHE A 126 12.30 -12.01 -2.22
C PHE A 126 12.55 -12.25 -0.72
N GLU A 127 12.98 -13.46 -0.31
CA GLU A 127 13.09 -13.86 1.10
C GLU A 127 11.86 -13.43 1.93
N ILE A 128 10.65 -13.59 1.37
CA ILE A 128 9.39 -13.14 2.00
C ILE A 128 9.11 -14.03 3.22
N PRO A 129 9.01 -13.49 4.44
CA PRO A 129 8.61 -14.27 5.60
C PRO A 129 7.19 -14.78 5.45
N ALA A 130 6.86 -15.91 6.09
CA ALA A 130 5.51 -16.47 6.05
C ALA A 130 4.50 -15.47 6.63
N TYR A 131 3.28 -15.47 6.08
CA TYR A 131 2.21 -14.56 6.50
C TYR A 131 1.97 -14.62 8.02
N ASP A 132 1.84 -15.84 8.57
CA ASP A 132 1.57 -16.10 9.99
C ASP A 132 2.70 -15.66 10.94
N ASP A 133 3.92 -15.41 10.42
CA ASP A 133 5.03 -14.90 11.23
C ASP A 133 4.98 -13.37 11.39
N ILE A 134 4.30 -12.67 10.48
CA ILE A 134 4.21 -11.21 10.44
C ILE A 134 2.84 -10.73 10.94
N PHE A 135 1.76 -11.40 10.52
CA PHE A 135 0.38 -11.05 10.84
C PHE A 135 -0.16 -12.05 11.85
N ARG A 136 0.28 -11.91 13.10
CA ARG A 136 -0.32 -12.62 14.23
C ARG A 136 -1.43 -11.77 14.79
N ASP A 137 -2.64 -12.32 14.82
CA ASP A 137 -3.73 -11.72 15.58
C ASP A 137 -3.31 -11.74 17.05
N GLU A 138 -3.13 -10.58 17.68
CA GLU A 138 -2.79 -10.46 19.11
C GLU A 138 -3.94 -10.91 20.05
N GLU A 139 -4.88 -11.71 19.54
CA GLU A 139 -6.07 -12.18 20.25
C GLU A 139 -5.92 -13.65 20.67
N GLU A 140 -4.96 -13.96 21.55
CA GLU A 140 -4.98 -15.19 22.35
C GLU A 140 -4.03 -15.11 23.59
N ASP A 141 -4.15 -14.03 24.37
CA ASP A 141 -3.64 -13.98 25.76
C ASP A 141 -4.82 -13.79 26.75
N GLU A 142 -5.85 -14.63 26.65
CA GLU A 142 -6.83 -14.86 27.73
C GLU A 142 -6.52 -16.19 28.45
N ASP A 143 -5.91 -16.09 29.63
CA ASP A 143 -6.15 -16.88 30.87
C ASP A 143 -4.88 -17.18 31.67
N ASP A 144 -4.62 -16.36 32.69
CA ASP A 144 -4.30 -16.95 34.00
C ASP A 144 -5.00 -16.16 35.12
N SER A 145 -6.25 -16.54 35.38
CA SER A 145 -7.00 -16.11 36.55
C SER A 145 -6.37 -16.71 37.82
N GLY A 146 -5.33 -16.08 38.34
CA GLY A 146 -4.75 -16.39 39.65
C GLY A 146 -5.67 -15.95 40.80
N ASN A 147 -6.76 -16.68 41.02
CA ASN A 147 -7.63 -16.53 42.19
C ASN A 147 -7.05 -17.31 43.39
N GLU A 148 -6.39 -16.61 44.31
CA GLU A 148 -6.17 -17.11 45.68
C GLU A 148 -6.66 -16.05 46.69
N SER A 149 -7.74 -16.41 47.37
CA SER A 149 -8.36 -15.67 48.47
C SER A 149 -7.84 -16.20 49.80
N ASP A 150 -7.40 -15.33 50.73
CA ASP A 150 -7.96 -15.21 52.10
C ASP A 150 -7.08 -14.33 53.04
N GLY A 151 -7.70 -13.30 53.63
CA GLY A 151 -7.62 -13.07 55.09
C GLY A 151 -6.58 -12.10 55.69
N SER A 152 -7.04 -10.88 56.01
CA SER A 152 -6.89 -10.15 57.31
C SER A 152 -6.10 -8.82 57.33
N GLU A 153 -6.83 -7.71 57.42
CA GLU A 153 -6.46 -6.43 58.06
C GLU A 153 -6.52 -6.57 59.61
N PRO A 154 -6.01 -5.65 60.50
CA PRO A 154 -5.79 -4.21 60.25
C PRO A 154 -4.56 -3.53 60.94
N SER A 155 -4.27 -2.28 60.54
CA SER A 155 -4.12 -1.08 61.41
C SER A 155 -2.98 -0.12 61.04
N GLY A 156 -3.30 1.18 60.84
CA GLY A 156 -2.28 2.24 60.97
C GLY A 156 -2.45 3.58 60.24
N LYS A 157 -3.54 4.33 60.52
CA LYS A 157 -3.58 5.81 60.65
C LYS A 157 -2.98 6.74 59.54
N ARG A 158 -3.90 7.34 58.75
CA ARG A 158 -4.09 8.77 58.36
C ARG A 158 -2.89 9.71 58.12
N LYS A 159 -2.90 10.42 56.97
CA LYS A 159 -2.96 11.91 56.79
C LYS A 159 -2.98 12.26 55.27
N ARG A 160 -4.10 12.77 54.75
CA ARG A 160 -4.48 14.19 54.47
C ARG A 160 -4.04 14.68 53.06
N PHE A 161 -5.07 14.99 52.27
CA PHE A 161 -5.13 15.65 50.95
C PHE A 161 -4.27 16.92 50.80
N GLU A 162 -3.75 17.13 49.58
CA GLU A 162 -3.87 18.41 48.86
C GLU A 162 -3.75 18.20 47.33
N GLU A 163 -4.72 18.76 46.59
CA GLU A 163 -4.79 18.88 45.13
C GLU A 163 -3.67 19.79 44.59
N VAL A 164 -3.14 19.48 43.39
CA VAL A 164 -2.79 20.54 42.44
C VAL A 164 -3.12 20.10 41.02
N CYS A 165 -4.17 20.71 40.46
CA CYS A 165 -4.47 20.78 39.04
C CYS A 165 -3.59 21.86 38.41
N PHE A 166 -2.92 21.57 37.29
CA PHE A 166 -2.53 22.62 36.34
C PHE A 166 -2.89 22.16 34.93
N LEU A 167 -4.02 22.69 34.46
CA LEU A 167 -4.17 23.11 33.08
C LEU A 167 -3.61 24.54 33.00
N GLN A 168 -2.62 24.76 32.13
CA GLN A 168 -2.73 25.75 31.05
C GLN A 168 -1.65 25.51 30.00
#